data_AF-A0A1G3BZ36-F1
#
_entry.id   AF-A0A1G3BZ36-F1
#
_cell.length_a   1.000
_cell.length_b   1.000
_cell.length_c   1.000
_cell.angle_alpha   90.00
_cell.angle_beta   90.00
_cell.angle_gamma   90.00
#
_symmetry.space_group_name_H-M   'P 1'
#
loop_
_entity.id
_entity.type
_entity.pdbx_description
1 polymer ?
#
loop_
_entity_poly.entity_id
_entity_poly.type
_entity_poly.pdbx_seq_one_letter_code
_entity_poly.pdbx_strand_id
1 'polypeptide(L)' 'MINPEKIIYSINIEDVQNVAEQEFERKLTAKELRLVEKNVGDYINWYEAILNAIDVLKIKP' A
#
# COMPACT_ATOMS: atom_id res chain seq x y z
N MET A 1 24.15 9.79 -1.24
CA MET A 1 23.87 8.36 -0.99
C MET A 1 22.36 8.18 -0.89
N ILE A 2 21.80 7.08 -1.41
CA ILE A 2 20.38 6.76 -1.26
C ILE A 2 20.17 6.17 0.13
N ASN A 3 19.14 6.63 0.86
CA ASN A 3 18.76 6.06 2.16
C ASN A 3 18.13 4.67 1.92
N PRO A 4 18.70 3.57 2.45
CA PRO A 4 18.14 2.22 2.28
C PRO A 4 16.75 2.07 2.90
N GLU A 5 16.42 2.87 3.92
CA GLU A 5 15.13 2.82 4.63
C GLU A 5 14.09 3.78 4.02
N LYS A 6 14.36 4.36 2.84
CA LYS A 6 13.41 5.26 2.21
C LYS A 6 12.18 4.46 1.75
N ILE A 7 11.02 4.82 2.29
CA ILE A 7 9.72 4.36 1.78
C ILE A 7 9.52 4.92 0.37
N ILE A 8 9.31 4.03 -0.61
CA ILE A 8 9.06 4.39 -2.01
C ILE A 8 7.56 4.63 -2.25
N TYR A 9 6.70 3.84 -1.62
CA TYR A 9 5.24 3.92 -1.69
C TYR A 9 4.63 3.46 -0.37
N SER A 10 3.54 4.06 0.06
CA SER A 10 2.81 3.69 1.28
C SER A 10 1.33 3.98 1.15
N ILE A 11 0.51 3.17 1.83
CA ILE A 11 -0.91 3.45 2.08
C ILE A 11 -1.01 4.01 3.50
N ASN A 12 -1.73 5.12 3.66
CA ASN A 12 -1.92 5.77 4.95
C ASN A 12 -3.37 5.62 5.45
N ILE A 13 -3.65 6.09 6.67
CA ILE A 13 -4.99 6.01 7.27
C ILE A 13 -6.03 6.80 6.49
N GLU A 14 -5.68 7.95 5.92
CA GLU A 14 -6.58 8.77 5.12
C GLU A 14 -7.00 8.05 3.84
N ASP A 15 -6.07 7.38 3.15
CA ASP A 15 -6.39 6.55 1.98
C ASP A 15 -7.44 5.48 2.32
N VAL A 16 -7.23 4.78 3.44
CA VAL A 16 -8.16 3.75 3.93
C VAL A 16 -9.52 4.35 4.30
N GLN A 17 -9.54 5.50 4.97
CA GLN A 17 -10.78 6.16 5.36
C GLN A 17 -11.55 6.70 4.16
N ASN A 18 -10.87 7.21 3.14
CA ASN A 18 -11.50 7.69 1.91
C ASN A 18 -12.21 6.55 1.19
N VAL A 19 -11.58 5.37 1.08
CA VAL A 19 -12.24 4.17 0.53
C VAL A 19 -13.42 3.76 1.41
N ALA A 20 -13.28 3.81 2.74
CA ALA A 20 -14.36 3.47 3.66
C ALA A 20 -15.57 4.40 3.52
N GLU A 21 -15.34 5.70 3.38
CA GLU A 21 -16.41 6.68 3.16
C GLU A 21 -17.09 6.51 1.81
N GLN A 22 -16.33 6.22 0.74
CA GLN A 22 -16.86 6.03 -0.60
C GLN A 22 -17.70 4.75 -0.73
N GLU A 23 -17.24 3.65 -0.15
CA GLU A 23 -17.85 2.33 -0.35
C GLU A 23 -18.84 1.94 0.76
N PHE A 24 -18.71 2.52 1.96
CA PHE A 24 -19.52 2.16 3.14
C PHE A 24 -20.21 3.36 3.81
N GLU A 25 -20.09 4.57 3.24
CA GLU A 25 -20.71 5.81 3.74
C GLU A 25 -20.36 6.15 5.20
N ARG A 26 -19.24 5.63 5.71
CA ARG A 26 -18.76 5.91 7.07
C ARG A 26 -17.25 5.73 7.19
N LYS A 27 -16.70 6.36 8.23
CA LYS A 27 -15.32 6.07 8.67
C LYS A 27 -15.23 4.73 9.40
N LEU A 28 -14.08 4.09 9.28
CA LEU A 28 -13.67 2.96 10.10
C LEU A 28 -13.29 3.43 11.50
N THR A 29 -13.64 2.63 12.50
CA THR A 29 -13.19 2.79 13.88
C THR A 29 -11.70 2.45 14.02
N ALA A 30 -11.07 2.88 15.12
CA ALA A 30 -9.67 2.53 15.39
C ALA A 30 -9.41 1.00 15.44
N LYS A 31 -10.40 0.21 15.89
CA LYS A 31 -10.29 -1.25 15.91
C LYS A 31 -10.32 -1.83 14.50
N GLU A 32 -11.18 -1.32 13.63
CA GLU A 32 -11.28 -1.74 12.23
C GLU A 32 -10.04 -1.32 11.43
N LEU A 33 -9.53 -0.11 11.63
CA LEU A 33 -8.28 0.35 11.00
C LEU A 33 -7.10 -0.57 11.32
N ARG A 34 -6.96 -1.01 12.58
CA ARG A 34 -5.90 -1.97 12.96
C ARG A 34 -6.04 -3.32 12.25
N LEU A 35 -7.27 -3.76 11.98
CA LEU A 35 -7.50 -4.97 11.20
C LEU A 35 -7.14 -4.77 9.73
N VAL A 36 -7.44 -3.60 9.16
CA VAL A 36 -7.01 -3.25 7.80
C VAL A 36 -5.48 -3.20 7.73
N GLU A 37 -4.81 -2.47 8.62
CA GLU A 37 -3.35 -2.36 8.65
C GLU A 37 -2.66 -3.73 8.68
N LYS A 38 -3.20 -4.66 9.48
CA LYS A 38 -2.67 -6.02 9.60
C LYS A 38 -2.79 -6.83 8.31
N ASN A 39 -3.87 -6.63 7.55
CA ASN A 39 -4.24 -7.53 6.45
C ASN A 39 -4.06 -6.92 5.06
N VAL A 40 -4.00 -5.58 4.93
CA VAL A 40 -4.00 -4.90 3.61
C VAL A 40 -2.81 -5.29 2.75
N GLY A 41 -1.66 -5.56 3.37
CA GLY A 41 -0.46 -6.03 2.69
C GLY A 41 -0.61 -7.40 2.03
N ASP A 42 -1.46 -8.28 2.57
CA ASP A 42 -1.70 -9.62 2.02
C ASP A 42 -2.47 -9.58 0.69
N TYR A 43 -3.19 -8.48 0.44
CA TYR A 43 -3.93 -8.26 -0.80
C TYR A 43 -3.12 -7.49 -1.86
N ILE A 44 -1.88 -7.07 -1.54
CA ILE A 44 -1.00 -6.34 -2.45
C ILE A 44 0.14 -7.27 -2.84
N ASN A 45 0.20 -7.65 -4.12
CA ASN A 45 1.37 -8.36 -4.66
C ASN A 45 2.56 -7.41 -4.85
N TRP A 46 3.15 -6.97 -3.73
CA TRP A 46 4.20 -5.96 -3.71
C TRP A 46 5.45 -6.39 -4.48
N TYR A 47 5.77 -7.68 -4.48
CA TYR A 47 6.93 -8.21 -5.22
C TYR A 47 6.73 -8.02 -6.72
N GLU A 48 5.58 -8.43 -7.25
CA GLU A 48 5.27 -8.27 -8.68
C GLU A 48 5.17 -6.80 -9.07
N ALA A 49 4.62 -5.93 -8.21
CA ALA A 49 4.61 -4.49 -8.45
C ALA A 49 6.02 -3.90 -8.58
N ILE A 50 6.95 -4.30 -7.71
CA ILE A 50 8.35 -3.88 -7.78
C ILE A 50 9.01 -4.45 -9.04
N LEU A 51 8.81 -5.74 -9.34
CA LEU A 51 9.36 -6.39 -10.53
C LEU A 51 8.91 -5.68 -11.81
N ASN A 52 7.61 -5.42 -11.95
CA ASN A 52 7.06 -4.70 -13.10
C ASN A 52 7.62 -3.29 -13.23
N ALA A 53 7.82 -2.56 -12.11
CA ALA A 53 8.43 -1.24 -12.14
C ALA A 53 9.92 -1.29 -12.57
N ILE A 54 10.64 -2.33 -12.19
CA ILE A 54 12.03 -2.58 -12.64
C ILE A 54 12.05 -2.97 -14.12
N ASP A 55 11.12 -3.79 -14.59
CA ASP A 55 11.07 -4.27 -15.97
C ASP A 55 10.90 -3.14 -16.99
N VAL A 56 10.24 -2.03 -16.60
CA VAL A 56 10.16 -0.79 -17.41
C VAL A 56 11.55 -0.26 -17.76
N LEU A 57 12.54 -0.49 -16.89
CA LEU A 57 13.92 -0.06 -17.10
C LEU A 57 14.64 -0.90 -18.17
N LYS A 58 14.06 -2.02 -18.63
CA LYS A 58 14.61 -2.93 -19.65
C LYS A 58 16.04 -3.37 -19.33
N ILE A 59 16.34 -3.56 -18.05
CA ILE A 59 17.64 -4.02 -17.59
C ILE A 59 17.79 -5.47 -18.02
N LYS A 60 18.85 -5.78 -18.77
CA LYS A 60 19.21 -7.17 -19.09
C LYS A 60 20.02 -7.73 -17.91
N PRO A 61 19.84 -9.02 -17.58
CA PRO A 61 20.66 -9.68 -16.57
C PRO A 61 22.16 -9.60 -16.90
#